data_AF-A0A0F9FRP3-F1
#
_entry.id   AF-A0A0F9FRP3-F1
#
_cell.length_a   1.000
_cell.length_b   1.000
_cell.length_c   1.000
_cell.angle_alpha   90.00
_cell.angle_beta   90.00
_cell.angle_gamma   90.00
#
_symmetry.space_group_name_H-M   'P 1'
#
loop_
_entity.id
_entity.type
_entity.pdbx_description
1 polymer ?
#
loop_
_entity_poly.entity_id
_entity_poly.type
_entity_poly.pdbx_seq_one_letter_code
_entity_poly.pdbx_strand_id
1 'polypeptide(L)'
;MGETSDGRLFRYALEGGNAIAANLLCESRAFTDSTWATIVIATTTLPTDTKISIVGQSDTWAKDELENGFLVCETDPNSNSGPNCWRIHGNDAVSGTDNFNIYLAEGATIGQLLVASTDKMIYSPSVYSKVIVSPNGA
;
A
#
# COMPACT_ATOMS: atom_id res chain seq x y z
N MET A 1 -6.52 14.03 -19.06
CA MET A 1 -7.47 14.58 -18.06
C MET A 1 -8.49 15.40 -18.81
N GLY A 2 -9.77 15.07 -18.70
CA GLY A 2 -10.86 15.82 -19.34
C GLY A 2 -11.74 16.45 -18.27
N GLU A 3 -12.10 17.71 -18.47
CA GLU A 3 -13.01 18.49 -17.63
C GLU A 3 -14.29 18.75 -18.41
N THR A 4 -15.45 18.51 -17.81
CA THR A 4 -16.75 18.85 -18.42
C THR A 4 -17.03 20.35 -18.32
N SER A 5 -17.94 20.86 -19.14
CA SER A 5 -18.34 22.27 -19.15
C SER A 5 -18.95 22.77 -17.83
N ASP A 6 -19.29 21.86 -16.91
CA ASP A 6 -19.75 22.16 -15.55
C ASP A 6 -18.67 21.92 -14.48
N GLY A 7 -17.40 21.76 -14.86
CA GLY A 7 -16.24 21.71 -13.97
C GLY A 7 -16.00 20.37 -13.29
N ARG A 8 -16.65 19.27 -13.74
CA ARG A 8 -16.39 17.93 -13.18
C ARG A 8 -15.17 17.31 -13.85
N LEU A 9 -14.29 16.76 -13.03
CA LEU A 9 -13.07 16.10 -13.46
C LEU A 9 -13.31 14.59 -13.61
N PHE A 10 -13.07 14.06 -14.81
CA PHE A 10 -13.11 12.63 -15.06
C PHE A 10 -11.70 12.04 -15.03
N ARG A 11 -11.48 11.05 -14.16
CA ARG A 11 -10.30 10.17 -14.18
C ARG A 11 -10.69 8.89 -14.91
N TYR A 12 -10.15 8.68 -16.10
CA TYR A 12 -10.29 7.43 -16.84
C TYR A 12 -9.01 6.60 -16.69
N ALA A 13 -9.15 5.28 -16.57
CA ALA A 13 -8.07 4.33 -16.77
C ALA A 13 -8.23 3.72 -18.16
N LEU A 14 -7.14 3.59 -18.91
CA LEU A 14 -7.16 2.98 -20.24
C LEU A 14 -7.35 1.46 -20.05
N GLU A 15 -8.56 0.97 -20.25
CA GLU A 15 -8.89 -0.46 -20.21
C GLU A 15 -9.21 -0.93 -21.63
N GLY A 16 -8.70 -2.10 -21.99
CA GLY A 16 -8.79 -2.70 -23.32
C GLY A 16 -10.20 -3.15 -23.66
N GLY A 17 -11.10 -2.20 -23.90
CA GLY A 17 -12.31 -2.34 -24.72
C GLY A 17 -13.44 -3.25 -24.24
N ASN A 18 -13.32 -4.01 -23.15
CA ASN A 18 -14.32 -5.04 -22.82
C ASN A 18 -14.79 -5.13 -21.35
N ALA A 19 -14.30 -4.32 -20.40
CA ALA A 19 -14.68 -4.47 -18.97
C ALA A 19 -15.57 -3.35 -18.38
N ILE A 20 -15.97 -2.33 -19.14
CA ILE A 20 -16.90 -1.31 -18.62
C ILE A 20 -18.35 -1.78 -18.80
N ALA A 21 -18.76 -2.77 -18.02
CA ALA A 21 -20.17 -2.89 -17.65
C ALA A 21 -20.50 -1.71 -16.70
N ALA A 22 -21.52 -0.95 -17.04
CA ALA A 22 -21.78 0.40 -16.56
C ALA A 22 -21.69 0.60 -15.02
N ASN A 23 -21.02 1.68 -14.62
CA ASN A 23 -21.12 2.37 -13.32
C ASN A 23 -20.59 1.67 -12.05
N LEU A 24 -19.62 0.76 -12.13
CA LEU A 24 -18.98 0.22 -10.93
C LEU A 24 -17.71 1.01 -10.55
N LEU A 25 -17.63 1.41 -9.28
CA LEU A 25 -16.44 2.02 -8.70
C LEU A 25 -15.30 0.99 -8.73
N CYS A 26 -14.08 1.45 -9.01
CA CYS A 26 -12.89 0.63 -8.83
C CYS A 26 -12.71 0.37 -7.34
N GLU A 27 -13.19 -0.79 -6.88
CA GLU A 27 -12.95 -1.24 -5.52
C GLU A 27 -11.52 -1.78 -5.41
N SER A 28 -10.86 -1.51 -4.28
CA SER A 28 -9.53 -2.04 -3.97
C SER A 28 -9.48 -3.57 -4.12
N ARG A 29 -8.28 -4.14 -4.24
CA ARG A 29 -8.07 -5.60 -4.22
C ARG A 29 -8.95 -6.27 -3.15
N ALA A 30 -9.64 -7.34 -3.52
CA ALA A 30 -10.30 -8.21 -2.55
C ALA A 30 -9.20 -8.84 -1.67
N PHE A 31 -9.10 -8.36 -0.42
CA PHE A 31 -8.28 -9.01 0.58
C PHE A 31 -8.98 -10.33 0.94
N THR A 32 -8.37 -11.46 0.60
CA THR A 32 -8.80 -12.78 1.09
C THR A 32 -8.39 -12.99 2.56
N ASP A 33 -7.64 -12.06 3.12
CA ASP A 33 -7.24 -12.05 4.51
C ASP A 33 -8.32 -11.38 5.36
N SER A 34 -8.89 -12.13 6.29
CA SER A 34 -9.95 -11.71 7.21
C SER A 34 -9.48 -10.72 8.28
N THR A 35 -8.22 -10.32 8.20
CA THR A 35 -7.53 -9.54 9.22
C THR A 35 -6.83 -8.39 8.53
N TRP A 36 -7.09 -7.16 8.97
CA TRP A 36 -6.13 -6.08 8.78
C TRP A 36 -4.81 -6.58 9.36
N ALA A 37 -3.91 -7.04 8.50
CA ALA A 37 -2.68 -7.68 8.91
C ALA A 37 -1.76 -6.61 9.48
N THR A 38 -1.86 -6.41 10.80
CA THR A 38 -0.87 -5.69 11.59
C THR A 38 0.47 -6.40 11.42
N ILE A 39 1.33 -5.86 10.58
CA ILE A 39 2.67 -6.38 10.31
C ILE A 39 3.65 -5.71 11.26
N VAL A 40 4.61 -6.47 11.76
CA VAL A 40 5.64 -5.94 12.65
C VAL A 40 6.87 -5.53 11.86
N ILE A 41 7.55 -4.49 12.32
CA ILE A 41 8.82 -4.06 11.74
C ILE A 41 9.90 -5.09 12.05
N ALA A 42 10.61 -5.54 11.01
CA ALA A 42 11.63 -6.57 11.12
C ALA A 42 12.96 -6.03 11.65
N THR A 43 13.31 -4.81 11.25
CA THR A 43 14.57 -4.14 11.61
C THR A 43 14.30 -2.73 12.08
N THR A 44 14.88 -2.34 13.21
CA THR A 44 14.73 -1.01 13.77
C THR A 44 15.09 0.02 12.71
N THR A 45 14.16 0.91 12.43
CA THR A 45 14.29 1.92 11.38
C THR A 45 14.52 3.28 12.01
N LEU A 46 15.52 4.00 11.53
CA LEU A 46 15.98 5.24 12.12
C LEU A 46 15.24 6.44 11.51
N PRO A 47 15.22 7.59 12.22
CA PRO A 47 14.88 8.85 11.58
C PRO A 47 15.76 9.06 10.35
N THR A 48 15.21 9.66 9.30
CA THR A 48 15.83 9.89 7.97
C THR A 48 15.92 8.69 7.04
N ASP A 49 15.65 7.47 7.50
CA ASP A 49 15.60 6.32 6.61
C ASP A 49 14.48 6.49 5.56
N THR A 50 14.77 5.98 4.36
CA THR A 50 13.91 6.07 3.17
C THR A 50 13.24 4.74 2.83
N LYS A 51 13.40 3.73 3.69
CA LYS A 51 12.81 2.41 3.54
C LYS A 51 12.53 1.78 4.90
N ILE A 52 11.59 0.85 4.93
CA ILE A 52 11.21 0.09 6.13
C ILE A 52 11.28 -1.40 5.79
N SER A 53 11.94 -2.17 6.66
CA SER A 53 11.92 -3.63 6.57
C SER A 53 10.81 -4.20 7.42
N ILE A 54 9.94 -5.00 6.82
CA ILE A 54 8.78 -5.61 7.49
C ILE A 54 8.89 -7.13 7.56
N VAL A 55 8.25 -7.72 8.57
CA VAL A 55 8.21 -9.18 8.75
C VAL A 55 7.31 -9.82 7.69
N GLY A 56 7.83 -10.81 6.96
CA GLY A 56 7.07 -11.55 5.95
C GLY A 56 5.86 -12.27 6.55
N GLN A 57 4.67 -12.07 5.96
CA GLN A 57 3.40 -12.65 6.43
C GLN A 57 2.97 -13.89 5.62
N SER A 58 3.92 -14.64 5.04
CA SER A 58 3.70 -15.73 4.07
C SER A 58 3.19 -15.29 2.68
N ASP A 59 3.00 -13.99 2.49
CA ASP A 59 2.67 -13.40 1.20
C ASP A 59 3.81 -13.55 0.18
N THR A 60 3.43 -13.60 -1.10
CA THR A 60 4.37 -13.48 -2.20
C THR A 60 4.10 -12.16 -2.91
N TRP A 61 5.11 -11.30 -2.97
CA TRP A 61 5.05 -10.02 -3.66
C TRP A 61 6.05 -10.02 -4.80
N ALA A 62 5.60 -9.63 -5.99
CA ALA A 62 6.53 -9.25 -7.03
C ALA A 62 7.23 -7.93 -6.66
N LYS A 63 8.36 -7.67 -7.30
CA LYS A 63 9.05 -6.38 -7.18
C LYS A 63 8.10 -5.24 -7.58
N ASP A 64 8.07 -4.18 -6.78
CA ASP A 64 7.29 -2.95 -7.00
C ASP A 64 5.76 -3.14 -7.08
N GLU A 65 5.25 -4.29 -6.65
CA GLU A 65 3.81 -4.59 -6.67
C GLU A 65 2.99 -3.70 -5.72
N LEU A 66 3.61 -3.21 -4.64
CA LEU A 66 3.01 -2.30 -3.66
C LEU A 66 3.12 -0.82 -4.06
N GLU A 67 3.73 -0.50 -5.21
CA GLU A 67 3.91 0.88 -5.67
C GLU A 67 2.58 1.64 -5.73
N ASN A 68 2.63 2.95 -5.41
CA ASN A 68 1.48 3.85 -5.34
C ASN A 68 0.45 3.50 -4.25
N GLY A 69 0.77 2.51 -3.41
CA GLY A 69 0.06 2.25 -2.15
C GLY A 69 0.48 3.19 -1.03
N PHE A 70 -0.03 2.88 0.16
CA PHE A 70 0.31 3.57 1.41
C PHE A 70 0.81 2.59 2.45
N LEU A 71 1.78 3.02 3.24
CA LEU A 71 2.25 2.36 4.45
C LEU A 71 1.82 3.21 5.64
N VAL A 72 1.11 2.62 6.58
CA VAL A 72 0.56 3.30 7.75
C VAL A 72 1.15 2.68 9.01
N CYS A 73 1.76 3.50 9.86
CA CYS A 73 2.17 3.12 11.20
C CYS A 73 0.99 3.21 12.14
N GLU A 74 0.56 2.07 12.68
CA GLU A 74 -0.54 1.99 13.63
C GLU A 74 -0.10 2.41 15.04
N THR A 75 1.19 2.26 15.32
CA THR A 75 1.76 2.63 16.61
C THR A 75 2.22 4.09 16.53
N ASP A 76 1.76 4.93 17.45
CA ASP A 76 2.39 6.24 17.72
C ASP A 76 3.34 6.05 18.91
N PRO A 77 4.61 5.68 18.70
CA PRO A 77 5.54 5.39 19.78
C PRO A 77 5.78 6.61 20.70
N ASN A 78 5.36 7.82 20.29
CA ASN A 78 5.71 9.07 20.95
C ASN A 78 4.48 9.82 21.50
N SER A 79 3.26 9.30 21.28
CA SER A 79 1.96 9.95 21.63
C SER A 79 1.72 11.36 21.08
N ASN A 80 2.59 11.89 20.21
CA ASN A 80 2.63 13.31 19.84
C ASN A 80 2.61 13.56 18.32
N SER A 81 2.59 12.50 17.51
CA SER A 81 2.74 12.58 16.05
C SER A 81 1.46 12.17 15.31
N GLY A 82 0.60 11.39 15.96
CA GLY A 82 -0.49 10.69 15.29
C GLY A 82 0.03 9.54 14.40
N PRO A 83 -0.88 8.77 13.80
CA PRO A 83 -0.50 7.70 12.88
C PRO A 83 0.23 8.28 11.66
N ASN A 84 1.46 7.80 11.43
CA ASN A 84 2.26 8.23 10.28
C ASN A 84 1.88 7.43 9.04
N CYS A 85 1.73 8.12 7.92
CA CYS A 85 1.36 7.52 6.64
C CYS A 85 2.37 7.95 5.58
N TRP A 86 2.96 6.98 4.87
CA TRP A 86 3.91 7.22 3.79
C TRP A 86 3.41 6.61 2.49
N ARG A 87 3.71 7.29 1.38
CA ARG A 87 3.48 6.74 0.05
C ARG A 87 4.58 5.74 -0.31
N ILE A 88 4.18 4.61 -0.87
CA ILE A 88 5.09 3.54 -1.29
C ILE A 88 5.59 3.84 -2.71
N HIS A 89 6.90 3.87 -2.88
CA HIS A 89 7.57 3.90 -4.19
C HIS A 89 7.73 2.50 -4.78
N GLY A 90 7.96 1.50 -3.94
CA GLY A 90 8.16 0.13 -4.38
C GLY A 90 8.46 -0.80 -3.23
N ASN A 91 8.68 -2.07 -3.54
CA ASN A 91 9.04 -3.10 -2.58
C ASN A 91 9.97 -4.13 -3.21
N ASP A 92 10.77 -4.77 -2.37
CA ASP A 92 11.54 -5.95 -2.79
C ASP A 92 10.60 -7.09 -3.19
N ALA A 93 11.01 -7.89 -4.17
CA ALA A 93 10.34 -9.16 -4.44
C ALA A 93 10.57 -10.10 -3.26
N VAL A 94 9.51 -10.79 -2.83
CA VAL A 94 9.57 -11.73 -1.71
C VAL A 94 8.65 -12.91 -1.97
N SER A 95 9.05 -14.09 -1.50
CA SER A 95 8.22 -15.29 -1.51
C SER A 95 8.19 -15.89 -0.12
N GLY A 96 7.00 -16.06 0.44
CA GLY A 96 6.81 -16.74 1.72
C GLY A 96 7.09 -15.82 2.91
N THR A 97 7.84 -16.33 3.89
CA THR A 97 7.98 -15.68 5.22
C THR A 97 9.23 -14.81 5.36
N ASP A 98 9.93 -14.56 4.27
CA ASP A 98 11.15 -13.74 4.30
C ASP A 98 10.79 -12.26 4.55
N ASN A 99 11.64 -11.58 5.31
CA ASN A 99 11.51 -10.14 5.52
C ASN A 99 11.88 -9.40 4.24
N PHE A 100 11.22 -8.28 3.96
CA PHE A 100 11.45 -7.50 2.74
C PHE A 100 11.36 -6.00 3.00
N ASN A 101 11.97 -5.20 2.12
CA ASN A 101 11.92 -3.75 2.25
C ASN A 101 10.74 -3.17 1.44
N ILE A 102 10.13 -2.16 2.03
CA ILE A 102 9.23 -1.20 1.36
C ILE A 102 9.97 0.13 1.26
N TYR A 103 10.02 0.70 0.07
CA TYR A 103 10.71 1.95 -0.23
C TYR A 103 9.72 3.10 -0.24
N LEU A 104 10.08 4.20 0.40
CA LEU A 104 9.25 5.40 0.47
C LEU A 104 9.40 6.25 -0.80
N ALA A 105 8.36 7.04 -1.11
CA ALA A 105 8.41 8.02 -2.19
C ALA A 105 9.60 8.98 -2.06
N GLU A 106 10.10 9.48 -3.19
CA GLU A 106 11.22 10.41 -3.21
C GLU A 106 10.97 11.64 -2.30
N GLY A 107 11.95 11.96 -1.47
CA GLY A 107 11.87 13.04 -0.48
C GLY A 107 11.12 12.68 0.81
N ALA A 108 10.48 11.51 0.90
CA ALA A 108 9.86 11.04 2.14
C ALA A 108 10.89 10.35 3.05
N THR A 109 10.76 10.58 4.36
CA THR A 109 11.53 9.90 5.40
C THR A 109 10.64 9.55 6.58
N ILE A 110 11.10 8.67 7.44
CA ILE A 110 10.30 8.12 8.55
C ILE A 110 10.13 9.11 9.71
N GLY A 111 11.01 10.11 9.83
CA GLY A 111 10.89 11.19 10.82
C GLY A 111 10.98 10.77 12.29
N GLN A 112 10.97 9.48 12.61
CA GLN A 112 11.02 8.92 13.96
C GLN A 112 11.78 7.59 14.02
N LEU A 113 12.11 7.16 15.23
CA LEU A 113 12.62 5.83 15.48
C LEU A 113 11.43 4.85 15.46
N LEU A 114 11.55 3.79 14.68
CA LEU A 114 10.63 2.66 14.68
C LEU A 114 11.36 1.41 15.16
N VAL A 115 10.89 0.80 16.23
CA VAL A 115 11.54 -0.29 16.96
C VAL A 115 11.08 -1.65 16.41
N ALA A 116 12.06 -2.49 16.04
CA ALA A 116 11.81 -3.86 15.62
C ALA A 116 10.97 -4.64 16.65
N SER A 117 10.13 -5.54 16.16
CA SER A 117 9.27 -6.41 16.97
C SER A 117 8.24 -5.70 17.87
N THR A 118 8.20 -4.36 17.87
CA THR A 118 7.36 -3.55 18.75
C THR A 118 6.38 -2.72 17.93
N ASP A 119 6.90 -1.92 17.01
CA ASP A 119 6.08 -1.06 16.17
C ASP A 119 5.43 -1.84 15.03
N LYS A 120 4.19 -1.45 14.75
CA LYS A 120 3.27 -2.14 13.87
C LYS A 120 2.81 -1.27 12.71
N MET A 121 2.68 -1.90 11.55
CA MET A 121 2.39 -1.29 10.27
C MET A 121 1.24 -2.01 9.56
N ILE A 122 0.54 -1.28 8.71
CA ILE A 122 -0.33 -1.83 7.67
C ILE A 122 0.13 -1.25 6.35
N TYR A 123 0.22 -2.07 5.30
CA TYR A 123 0.28 -1.56 3.94
C TYR A 123 -1.07 -1.73 3.24
N SER A 124 -1.41 -0.74 2.43
CA SER A 124 -2.56 -0.74 1.54
C SER A 124 -2.04 -0.62 0.11
N PRO A 125 -2.03 -1.70 -0.68
CA PRO A 125 -1.64 -1.64 -2.09
C PRO A 125 -2.54 -0.68 -2.85
N SER A 126 -2.02 -0.12 -3.95
CA SER A 126 -2.84 0.74 -4.82
C SER A 126 -4.08 0.01 -5.31
N VAL A 127 -5.23 0.67 -5.31
CA VAL A 127 -6.49 0.13 -5.89
C VAL A 127 -6.37 -0.17 -7.38
N TYR A 128 -5.34 0.39 -8.03
CA TYR A 128 -5.02 0.18 -9.45
C TYR A 128 -3.91 -0.87 -9.66
N SER A 129 -3.29 -1.41 -8.60
CA SER A 129 -2.18 -2.38 -8.72
C SER A 129 -2.64 -3.75 -9.21
N LYS A 130 -3.84 -4.18 -8.80
CA LYS A 130 -4.46 -5.47 -9.11
C LYS A 130 -5.97 -5.31 -9.17
N VAL A 131 -6.48 -4.72 -10.25
CA VAL A 131 -7.93 -4.58 -10.45
C VAL A 131 -8.52 -5.97 -10.63
N ILE A 132 -9.33 -6.43 -9.67
CA ILE A 132 -10.26 -7.55 -9.88
C ILE A 132 -11.61 -6.92 -10.19
N VAL A 133 -11.95 -6.81 -11.47
CA VAL A 133 -13.34 -6.63 -11.87
C VAL A 133 -13.96 -8.03 -11.83
N SER A 134 -14.68 -8.37 -10.77
CA SER A 134 -15.50 -9.59 -10.77
C SER A 134 -16.96 -9.22 -11.07
N PRO A 135 -17.51 -9.60 -12.23
CA PRO A 135 -18.95 -9.79 -12.34
C PRO A 135 -19.34 -10.92 -11.40
N ASN A 136 -20.24 -10.68 -10.44
CA ASN A 136 -20.95 -11.79 -9.80
C ASN A 136 -21.95 -12.33 -10.83
N GLY A 137 -21.47 -13.22 -11.70
CA GLY A 137 -22.24 -13.79 -12.80
C GLY A 137 -22.84 -15.14 -12.41
N ALA A 138 -24.02 -15.12 -11.80
CA ALA A 138 -25.19 -15.98 -12.08
C ALA A 138 -26.37 -15.53 -11.20
#